data_AF-A0A3D1BVI3-F1
#
_entry.id   AF-A0A3D1BVI3-F1
#
_cell.length_a   1.000
_cell.length_b   1.000
_cell.length_c   1.000
_cell.angle_alpha   90.00
_cell.angle_beta   90.00
_cell.angle_gamma   90.00
#
_symmetry.space_group_name_H-M   'P 1'
#
loop_
_entity.id
_entity.type
_entity.pdbx_description
1 polymer ?
#
loop_
_entity_poly.entity_id
_entity_poly.type
_entity_poly.pdbx_seq_one_letter_code
_entity_poly.pdbx_strand_id
1 'polypeptide(L)'
;MVTVTTNDLTSEGFSFTVTEPVIPTLISIDPSSGKVGSTVTINGTDFSTTPAENVVSFNGTEATVTDATTTTITTTVPAGATTGPVTVKVDGESNGIVFTVIESITSIRQIPPYSYDDAEEGALNGAMALESSDLELGEYDTWTQDGIEQGVQTIGIRFTNVTIPQGATILSATVQFTCDDVGADDAEMTIYGENVADAVTYTNDPYNISTRSKTVESAVWDIPEWVSEGDAGPAQQTPELAALVQEIVNRGDWAAGNSMAFILEPSGDTVNETSSSGGREAEASDGSSSGTLAPVLVIVYDE
;
A
#
# COMPACT_ATOMS: atom_id res chain seq x y z
N MET A 1 -28.08 -50.24 -30.63
CA MET A 1 -27.67 -50.78 -31.95
C MET A 1 -28.45 -50.01 -33.00
N VAL A 2 -27.77 -49.35 -33.93
CA VAL A 2 -28.41 -48.66 -35.05
C VAL A 2 -28.39 -49.60 -36.24
N THR A 3 -29.55 -49.87 -36.81
CA THR A 3 -29.72 -50.66 -38.03
C THR A 3 -30.53 -49.83 -39.03
N VAL A 4 -30.22 -49.95 -40.31
CA VAL A 4 -30.98 -49.31 -41.40
C VAL A 4 -31.66 -50.39 -42.21
N THR A 5 -32.95 -50.24 -42.48
CA THR A 5 -33.71 -51.18 -43.32
C THR A 5 -34.12 -50.50 -44.64
N THR A 6 -33.77 -51.11 -45.77
CA THR A 6 -34.24 -50.68 -47.10
C THR A 6 -34.67 -51.90 -47.91
N ASN A 7 -35.83 -51.83 -48.59
CA ASN A 7 -36.41 -52.94 -49.36
C ASN A 7 -36.35 -54.30 -48.63
N ASP A 8 -36.78 -54.33 -47.36
CA ASP A 8 -36.81 -55.51 -46.48
C ASP A 8 -35.44 -56.15 -46.14
N LEU A 9 -34.33 -55.49 -46.50
CA LEU A 9 -32.98 -55.85 -46.06
C LEU A 9 -32.54 -54.92 -44.93
N THR A 10 -32.08 -55.50 -43.82
CA THR A 10 -31.58 -54.75 -42.65
C THR A 10 -30.05 -54.81 -42.63
N SER A 11 -29.40 -53.67 -42.38
CA SER A 11 -27.93 -53.61 -42.26
C SER A 11 -27.43 -54.39 -41.04
N GLU A 12 -26.15 -54.74 -41.04
CA GLU A 12 -25.46 -55.15 -39.81
C GLU A 12 -25.61 -54.04 -38.75
N GLY A 13 -25.79 -54.46 -37.50
CA GLY A 13 -26.05 -53.51 -36.43
C GLY A 13 -24.77 -52.82 -35.97
N PHE A 14 -24.79 -51.49 -35.96
CA PHE A 14 -23.71 -50.68 -35.42
C PHE A 14 -23.96 -50.40 -33.93
N SER A 15 -22.99 -50.72 -33.07
CA SER A 15 -23.04 -50.34 -31.65
C SER A 15 -22.35 -49.00 -31.45
N PHE A 16 -23.02 -48.08 -30.75
CA PHE A 16 -22.43 -46.89 -30.17
C PHE A 16 -22.74 -46.88 -28.67
N THR A 17 -21.87 -46.26 -27.88
CA THR A 17 -22.08 -46.04 -26.45
C THR A 17 -22.46 -44.59 -26.25
N VAL A 18 -23.52 -44.35 -25.48
CA VAL A 18 -23.80 -43.02 -24.91
C VAL A 18 -23.11 -43.00 -23.56
N THR A 19 -22.12 -42.14 -23.39
CA THR A 19 -21.50 -41.88 -22.09
C THR A 19 -22.28 -40.76 -21.39
N GLU A 20 -22.51 -40.90 -20.09
CA GLU A 20 -23.05 -39.80 -19.28
C GLU A 20 -22.00 -38.69 -19.20
N PRO A 21 -22.42 -37.40 -19.22
CA PRO A 21 -21.48 -36.30 -19.12
C PRO A 21 -20.82 -36.31 -17.74
N VAL A 22 -19.50 -36.17 -17.71
CA VAL A 22 -18.74 -36.02 -16.48
C VAL A 22 -18.93 -34.59 -15.95
N ILE A 23 -19.51 -34.48 -14.75
CA ILE A 23 -19.72 -33.21 -14.05
C ILE A 23 -18.79 -33.20 -12.82
N PRO A 24 -17.71 -32.39 -12.82
CA PRO A 24 -16.80 -32.34 -11.69
C PRO A 24 -17.46 -31.80 -10.42
N THR A 25 -16.91 -32.16 -9.26
CA THR A 25 -17.27 -31.55 -7.97
C THR A 25 -16.04 -30.93 -7.32
N LEU A 26 -16.11 -29.65 -6.97
CA LEU A 26 -15.06 -28.93 -6.26
C LEU A 26 -15.27 -29.06 -4.76
N ILE A 27 -14.21 -29.39 -4.04
CA ILE A 27 -14.16 -29.53 -2.58
C ILE A 27 -13.47 -28.33 -1.94
N SER A 28 -12.31 -27.93 -2.46
CA SER A 28 -11.56 -26.78 -1.94
C SER A 28 -10.66 -26.14 -3.00
N ILE A 29 -10.22 -24.92 -2.72
CA ILE A 29 -9.16 -24.21 -3.45
C ILE A 29 -8.13 -23.76 -2.43
N ASP A 30 -6.87 -24.04 -2.68
CA ASP A 30 -5.76 -23.71 -1.79
C ASP A 30 -4.63 -23.01 -2.56
N PRO A 31 -4.23 -21.78 -2.18
CA PRO A 31 -4.92 -20.91 -1.21
C PRO A 31 -6.33 -20.51 -1.69
N SER A 32 -7.23 -20.13 -0.77
CA SER A 32 -8.57 -19.62 -1.11
C SER A 32 -8.58 -18.14 -1.53
N SER A 33 -7.42 -17.49 -1.51
CA SER A 33 -7.20 -16.11 -1.92
C SER A 33 -5.81 -15.92 -2.51
N GLY A 34 -5.65 -14.93 -3.38
CA GLY A 34 -4.35 -14.63 -3.97
C GLY A 34 -4.41 -13.59 -5.07
N LYS A 35 -3.24 -13.04 -5.43
CA LYS A 35 -3.10 -12.08 -6.53
C LYS A 35 -3.19 -12.76 -7.88
N VAL A 36 -3.49 -11.99 -8.93
CA VAL A 36 -3.30 -12.41 -10.32
C VAL A 36 -1.90 -13.00 -10.51
N GLY A 37 -1.82 -14.15 -11.18
CA GLY A 37 -0.58 -14.91 -11.40
C GLY A 37 -0.22 -15.89 -10.28
N SER A 38 -0.89 -15.85 -9.12
CA SER A 38 -0.66 -16.82 -8.05
C SER A 38 -1.06 -18.22 -8.49
N THR A 39 -0.25 -19.23 -8.15
CA THR A 39 -0.61 -20.64 -8.34
C THR A 39 -1.62 -21.06 -7.28
N VAL A 40 -2.66 -21.77 -7.69
CA VAL A 40 -3.65 -22.38 -6.79
C VAL A 40 -3.88 -23.84 -7.16
N THR A 41 -4.23 -24.64 -6.15
CA THR A 41 -4.65 -26.03 -6.32
C THR A 41 -6.14 -26.16 -6.01
N ILE A 42 -6.89 -26.66 -6.98
CA ILE A 42 -8.31 -26.99 -6.85
C ILE A 42 -8.42 -28.49 -6.55
N ASN A 43 -8.99 -28.85 -5.41
CA ASN A 43 -9.25 -30.23 -5.03
C ASN A 43 -10.71 -30.59 -5.31
N GLY A 44 -10.95 -31.78 -5.85
CA GLY A 44 -12.28 -32.21 -6.26
C GLY A 44 -12.35 -33.66 -6.72
N THR A 45 -13.35 -33.94 -7.55
CA THR A 45 -13.53 -35.23 -8.22
C THR A 45 -13.83 -35.03 -9.70
N ASP A 46 -13.58 -36.10 -10.47
CA ASP A 46 -14.00 -36.24 -11.87
C ASP A 46 -13.40 -35.21 -12.84
N PHE A 47 -12.21 -34.70 -12.53
CA PHE A 47 -11.41 -33.91 -13.46
C PHE A 47 -10.79 -34.80 -14.56
N SER A 48 -10.54 -34.24 -15.74
CA SER A 48 -9.73 -34.93 -16.74
C SER A 48 -8.26 -34.92 -16.31
N THR A 49 -7.55 -36.03 -16.55
CA THR A 49 -6.08 -36.08 -16.41
C THR A 49 -5.35 -35.31 -17.53
N THR A 50 -6.07 -34.86 -18.55
CA THR A 50 -5.53 -34.01 -19.62
C THR A 50 -5.80 -32.55 -19.26
N PRO A 51 -4.78 -31.72 -18.95
CA PRO A 51 -4.97 -30.33 -18.55
C PRO A 51 -5.89 -29.51 -19.45
N ALA A 52 -5.71 -29.61 -20.77
CA ALA A 52 -6.48 -28.86 -21.76
C ALA A 52 -7.97 -29.25 -21.88
N GLU A 53 -8.39 -30.35 -21.24
CA GLU A 53 -9.79 -30.79 -21.20
C GLU A 53 -10.53 -30.25 -19.96
N ASN A 54 -9.83 -29.58 -19.05
CA ASN A 54 -10.43 -28.90 -17.91
C ASN A 54 -10.47 -27.40 -18.19
N VAL A 55 -11.67 -26.83 -18.31
CA VAL A 55 -11.85 -25.38 -18.43
C VAL A 55 -12.12 -24.82 -17.04
N VAL A 56 -11.11 -24.17 -16.45
CA VAL A 56 -11.24 -23.49 -15.15
C VAL A 56 -11.58 -22.02 -15.38
N SER A 57 -12.57 -21.50 -14.66
CA SER A 57 -12.95 -20.09 -14.74
C SER A 57 -13.00 -19.44 -13.36
N PHE A 58 -12.33 -18.31 -13.17
CA PHE A 58 -12.40 -17.45 -11.98
C PHE A 58 -13.41 -16.33 -12.23
N ASN A 59 -14.60 -16.47 -11.67
CA ASN A 59 -15.72 -15.54 -11.87
C ASN A 59 -15.99 -15.21 -13.35
N GLY A 60 -15.90 -16.23 -14.22
CA GLY A 60 -16.06 -16.10 -15.67
C GLY A 60 -14.79 -15.81 -16.47
N THR A 61 -13.66 -15.52 -15.82
CA THR A 61 -12.35 -15.34 -16.48
C THR A 61 -11.62 -16.68 -16.56
N GLU A 62 -11.37 -17.18 -17.77
CA GLU A 62 -10.72 -18.48 -17.99
C GLU A 62 -9.24 -18.48 -17.53
N ALA A 63 -8.85 -19.54 -16.82
CA ALA A 63 -7.50 -19.75 -16.32
C ALA A 63 -6.74 -20.83 -17.10
N THR A 64 -5.42 -20.75 -17.09
CA THR A 64 -4.57 -21.79 -17.69
C THR A 64 -4.36 -22.94 -16.70
N VAL A 65 -4.78 -24.15 -17.07
CA VAL A 65 -4.51 -25.37 -16.30
C VAL A 65 -3.10 -25.87 -16.61
N THR A 66 -2.24 -25.95 -15.59
CA THR A 66 -0.84 -26.35 -15.73
C THR A 66 -0.62 -27.83 -15.43
N ASP A 67 -1.44 -28.41 -14.56
CA ASP A 67 -1.40 -29.84 -14.23
C ASP A 67 -2.78 -30.34 -13.78
N ALA A 68 -3.09 -31.61 -14.01
CA ALA A 68 -4.37 -32.20 -13.65
C ALA A 68 -4.27 -33.70 -13.35
N THR A 69 -4.91 -34.11 -12.26
CA THR A 69 -5.27 -35.49 -11.94
C THR A 69 -6.80 -35.59 -11.84
N THR A 70 -7.35 -36.77 -11.64
CA THR A 70 -8.80 -36.95 -11.44
C THR A 70 -9.35 -36.24 -10.19
N THR A 71 -8.49 -35.80 -9.27
CA THR A 71 -8.90 -35.17 -8.00
C THR A 71 -8.24 -33.82 -7.72
N THR A 72 -7.28 -33.40 -8.54
CA THR A 72 -6.55 -32.14 -8.34
C THR A 72 -6.33 -31.43 -9.67
N ILE A 73 -6.52 -30.11 -9.68
CA ILE A 73 -6.09 -29.23 -10.76
C ILE A 73 -5.13 -28.19 -10.19
N THR A 74 -3.99 -28.00 -10.83
CA THR A 74 -3.11 -26.86 -10.57
C THR A 74 -3.29 -25.85 -11.69
N THR A 75 -3.55 -24.60 -11.32
CA THR A 75 -3.79 -23.49 -12.24
C THR A 75 -3.21 -22.20 -11.68
N THR A 76 -3.24 -21.12 -12.45
CA THR A 76 -2.86 -19.78 -12.00
C THR A 76 -4.05 -18.83 -12.06
N VAL A 77 -4.14 -17.91 -11.10
CA VAL A 77 -5.17 -16.85 -11.10
C VAL A 77 -5.00 -16.01 -12.38
N PRO A 78 -5.99 -15.96 -13.29
CA PRO A 78 -5.81 -15.32 -14.59
C PRO A 78 -5.85 -13.79 -14.50
N ALA A 79 -5.26 -13.13 -15.50
CA ALA A 79 -5.38 -11.68 -15.65
C ALA A 79 -6.86 -11.29 -15.85
N GLY A 80 -7.34 -10.31 -15.10
CA GLY A 80 -8.75 -9.91 -15.10
C GLY A 80 -9.67 -10.83 -14.27
N ALA A 81 -9.12 -11.74 -13.46
CA ALA A 81 -9.89 -12.39 -12.41
C ALA A 81 -10.43 -11.35 -11.42
N THR A 82 -11.64 -11.59 -10.91
CA THR A 82 -12.25 -10.81 -9.83
C THR A 82 -12.74 -11.76 -8.75
N THR A 83 -12.90 -11.27 -7.51
CA THR A 83 -13.44 -12.07 -6.41
C THR A 83 -14.80 -12.65 -6.76
N GLY A 84 -14.94 -13.97 -6.63
CA GLY A 84 -16.16 -14.67 -7.02
C GLY A 84 -15.98 -16.18 -7.15
N PRO A 85 -17.00 -16.89 -7.66
CA PRO A 85 -16.96 -18.34 -7.80
C PRO A 85 -15.92 -18.78 -8.83
N VAL A 86 -15.13 -19.78 -8.48
CA VAL A 86 -14.31 -20.57 -9.38
C VAL A 86 -15.07 -21.83 -9.76
N THR A 87 -15.16 -22.12 -11.06
CA THR A 87 -15.79 -23.34 -11.60
C THR A 87 -14.81 -24.12 -12.47
N VAL A 88 -15.06 -25.43 -12.61
CA VAL A 88 -14.36 -26.30 -13.56
C VAL A 88 -15.40 -26.96 -14.46
N LYS A 89 -15.14 -26.94 -15.75
CA LYS A 89 -15.93 -27.65 -16.75
C LYS A 89 -15.08 -28.71 -17.46
N VAL A 90 -15.57 -29.94 -17.47
CA VAL A 90 -15.06 -31.04 -18.31
C VAL A 90 -16.10 -31.29 -19.41
N ASP A 91 -17.16 -32.06 -19.12
CA ASP A 91 -18.35 -32.13 -19.99
C ASP A 91 -19.44 -31.19 -19.48
N GLY A 92 -19.74 -31.28 -18.18
CA GLY A 92 -20.61 -30.35 -17.45
C GLY A 92 -19.82 -29.42 -16.54
N GLU A 93 -20.48 -28.35 -16.10
CA GLU A 93 -19.93 -27.37 -15.16
C GLU A 93 -20.16 -27.81 -13.72
N SER A 94 -19.14 -27.64 -12.88
CA SER A 94 -19.15 -28.00 -11.47
C SER A 94 -19.98 -27.04 -10.59
N ASN A 95 -20.03 -27.33 -9.29
CA ASN A 95 -20.31 -26.29 -8.29
C ASN A 95 -19.23 -25.19 -8.29
N GLY A 96 -19.55 -24.02 -7.75
CA GLY A 96 -18.60 -22.92 -7.56
C GLY A 96 -18.04 -22.85 -6.14
N ILE A 97 -16.76 -22.53 -6.00
CA ILE A 97 -16.13 -22.16 -4.71
C ILE A 97 -15.64 -20.71 -4.82
N VAL A 98 -15.96 -19.86 -3.83
CA VAL A 98 -15.49 -18.47 -3.82
C VAL A 98 -13.98 -18.44 -3.65
N PHE A 99 -13.31 -17.71 -4.54
CA PHE A 99 -11.91 -17.32 -4.42
C PHE A 99 -11.84 -15.80 -4.27
N THR A 100 -11.04 -15.31 -3.32
CA THR A 100 -10.81 -13.87 -3.12
C THR A 100 -9.57 -13.45 -3.89
N VAL A 101 -9.76 -12.62 -4.92
CA VAL A 101 -8.64 -11.98 -5.61
C VAL A 101 -8.14 -10.85 -4.71
N ILE A 102 -6.85 -10.89 -4.39
CA ILE A 102 -6.17 -9.83 -3.63
C ILE A 102 -5.66 -8.79 -4.63
N GLU A 103 -6.02 -7.53 -4.41
CA GLU A 103 -5.57 -6.40 -5.23
C GLU A 103 -4.54 -5.57 -4.46
N SER A 104 -3.51 -5.10 -5.17
CA SER A 104 -2.57 -4.11 -4.60
C SER A 104 -3.01 -2.72 -5.03
N ILE A 105 -3.31 -1.86 -4.07
CA ILE A 105 -3.77 -0.49 -4.28
C ILE A 105 -2.68 0.50 -3.89
N THR A 106 -2.46 1.50 -4.74
CA THR A 106 -1.62 2.66 -4.42
C THR A 106 -2.49 3.82 -3.94
N SER A 107 -2.37 4.17 -2.67
CA SER A 107 -2.94 5.38 -2.07
C SER A 107 -1.90 6.50 -2.14
N ILE A 108 -2.28 7.67 -2.67
CA ILE A 108 -1.42 8.85 -2.76
C ILE A 108 -2.12 10.01 -2.07
N ARG A 109 -1.52 10.53 -1.00
CA ARG A 109 -2.07 11.62 -0.19
C ARG A 109 -1.06 12.73 -0.04
N GLN A 110 -1.41 13.90 -0.56
CA GLN A 110 -0.68 15.13 -0.29
C GLN A 110 -1.28 15.85 0.92
N ILE A 111 -0.45 16.60 1.64
CA ILE A 111 -0.90 17.54 2.64
C ILE A 111 -1.79 18.61 1.98
N PRO A 112 -2.96 18.97 2.55
CA PRO A 112 -3.81 20.01 1.98
C PRO A 112 -3.07 21.37 1.92
N PRO A 113 -3.27 22.18 0.86
CA PRO A 113 -2.64 23.49 0.78
C PRO A 113 -3.18 24.43 1.86
N TYR A 114 -2.31 25.28 2.41
CA TYR A 114 -2.65 26.27 3.42
C TYR A 114 -3.31 25.68 4.67
N SER A 115 -2.70 24.65 5.25
CA SER A 115 -3.27 23.92 6.38
C SER A 115 -2.24 23.68 7.45
N TYR A 116 -2.69 23.60 8.71
CA TYR A 116 -1.83 23.28 9.85
C TYR A 116 -1.56 21.77 9.97
N ASP A 117 -1.39 21.12 8.82
CA ASP A 117 -1.12 19.70 8.69
C ASP A 117 0.36 19.43 8.40
N ASP A 118 1.18 20.46 8.21
CA ASP A 118 2.61 20.43 8.44
C ASP A 118 3.00 21.55 9.41
N ALA A 119 4.04 21.28 10.21
CA ALA A 119 4.48 22.20 11.24
C ALA A 119 5.89 21.86 11.72
N GLU A 120 6.52 22.87 12.28
CA GLU A 120 7.84 22.80 12.89
C GLU A 120 7.73 23.12 14.36
N GLU A 121 8.42 22.34 15.19
CA GLU A 121 8.48 22.54 16.62
C GLU A 121 9.91 22.78 17.09
N GLY A 122 10.13 23.96 17.65
CA GLY A 122 11.43 24.38 18.14
C GLY A 122 11.87 23.62 19.40
N ALA A 123 13.11 23.14 19.41
CA ALA A 123 13.63 22.29 20.49
C ALA A 123 13.69 22.98 21.87
N LEU A 124 13.80 24.31 21.94
CA LEU A 124 14.07 25.00 23.21
C LEU A 124 12.84 25.28 24.07
N ASN A 125 11.72 25.71 23.46
CA ASN A 125 10.49 26.05 24.17
C ASN A 125 9.24 25.42 23.56
N GLY A 126 9.39 24.57 22.53
CA GLY A 126 8.28 23.93 21.83
C GLY A 126 7.47 24.90 21.00
N ALA A 127 8.03 26.04 20.58
CA ALA A 127 7.33 26.98 19.71
C ALA A 127 6.89 26.27 18.43
N MET A 128 5.65 26.53 18.02
CA MET A 128 5.05 25.92 16.84
C MET A 128 5.07 26.91 15.68
N ALA A 129 5.74 26.58 14.59
CA ALA A 129 5.60 27.25 13.30
C ALA A 129 4.61 26.46 12.44
N LEU A 130 3.37 26.96 12.35
CA LEU A 130 2.28 26.29 11.62
C LEU A 130 2.04 26.83 10.20
N GLU A 131 2.73 27.91 9.83
CA GLU A 131 2.53 28.66 8.58
C GLU A 131 3.90 28.96 7.93
N SER A 132 4.92 28.14 8.22
CA SER A 132 6.24 28.26 7.59
C SER A 132 6.12 27.93 6.11
N SER A 133 6.92 28.59 5.27
CA SER A 133 6.99 28.27 3.84
C SER A 133 7.71 26.95 3.58
N ASP A 134 8.56 26.56 4.52
CA ASP A 134 9.53 25.51 4.41
C ASP A 134 9.48 24.63 5.66
N LEU A 135 10.00 23.41 5.51
CA LEU A 135 10.20 22.45 6.58
C LEU A 135 11.70 22.21 6.71
N GLU A 136 12.25 22.59 7.85
CA GLU A 136 13.68 22.58 8.15
C GLU A 136 14.12 21.18 8.58
N LEU A 137 14.49 20.35 7.61
CA LEU A 137 14.98 19.00 7.85
C LEU A 137 16.46 19.02 8.18
N GLY A 138 16.73 19.22 9.46
CA GLY A 138 18.02 18.97 10.06
C GLY A 138 19.01 20.13 10.03
N GLU A 139 18.50 21.36 10.13
CA GLU A 139 19.31 22.53 10.42
C GLU A 139 18.84 23.30 11.64
N TYR A 140 19.70 24.22 12.06
CA TYR A 140 19.43 25.14 13.16
C TYR A 140 18.65 26.34 12.63
N ASP A 141 17.38 26.44 13.00
CA ASP A 141 16.56 27.59 12.69
C ASP A 141 16.81 28.72 13.72
N THR A 142 17.10 29.90 13.18
CA THR A 142 17.41 31.13 13.94
C THR A 142 16.19 32.01 14.17
N TRP A 143 15.01 31.59 13.69
CA TRP A 143 13.75 32.22 14.02
C TRP A 143 13.58 32.27 15.54
N THR A 144 13.01 33.37 16.01
CA THR A 144 12.84 33.62 17.44
C THR A 144 11.38 33.78 17.81
N GLN A 145 10.97 33.06 18.86
CA GLN A 145 9.72 33.30 19.56
C GLN A 145 10.03 33.75 20.97
N ASP A 146 9.45 34.88 21.40
CA ASP A 146 9.70 35.49 22.71
C ASP A 146 11.19 35.72 23.04
N GLY A 147 12.01 35.95 22.00
CA GLY A 147 13.45 36.19 22.12
C GLY A 147 14.30 34.93 22.33
N ILE A 148 13.74 33.75 22.05
CA ILE A 148 14.41 32.45 22.10
C ILE A 148 14.55 31.93 20.67
N GLU A 149 15.77 31.64 20.22
CA GLU A 149 16.04 30.91 18.97
C GLU A 149 15.54 29.47 19.09
N GLN A 150 14.90 28.95 18.05
CA GLN A 150 14.25 27.64 18.13
C GLN A 150 15.19 26.46 17.94
N GLY A 151 16.30 26.70 17.24
CA GLY A 151 17.32 25.69 16.98
C GLY A 151 16.82 24.61 16.04
N VAL A 152 17.29 23.39 16.23
CA VAL A 152 16.88 22.27 15.37
C VAL A 152 15.42 21.91 15.59
N GLN A 153 14.66 21.77 14.51
CA GLN A 153 13.22 21.58 14.56
C GLN A 153 12.84 20.10 14.60
N THR A 154 11.80 19.78 15.35
CA THR A 154 11.03 18.55 15.15
C THR A 154 9.92 18.82 14.14
N ILE A 155 9.86 18.02 13.07
CA ILE A 155 8.89 18.24 11.99
C ILE A 155 7.70 17.30 12.16
N GLY A 156 6.50 17.87 12.10
CA GLY A 156 5.25 17.14 12.13
C GLY A 156 4.56 17.26 10.78
N ILE A 157 4.22 16.13 10.16
CA ILE A 157 3.45 16.10 8.90
C ILE A 157 2.23 15.21 9.04
N ARG A 158 1.08 15.65 8.53
CA ARG A 158 -0.23 15.01 8.70
C ARG A 158 -0.96 14.90 7.37
N PHE A 159 -1.37 13.68 7.05
CA PHE A 159 -2.13 13.36 5.87
C PHE A 159 -3.57 13.05 6.29
N THR A 160 -4.52 13.91 5.92
CA THR A 160 -5.96 13.69 6.20
C THR A 160 -6.52 12.51 5.41
N ASN A 161 -7.73 12.02 5.69
CA ASN A 161 -8.55 11.15 4.80
C ASN A 161 -7.87 9.85 4.26
N VAL A 162 -6.90 9.28 4.96
CA VAL A 162 -6.15 8.09 4.49
C VAL A 162 -7.11 6.91 4.37
N THR A 163 -7.46 6.52 3.15
CA THR A 163 -8.57 5.57 2.88
C THR A 163 -8.18 4.10 3.03
N ILE A 164 -7.07 3.81 3.71
CA ILE A 164 -6.57 2.45 3.87
C ILE A 164 -7.47 1.69 4.85
N PRO A 165 -8.01 0.51 4.47
CA PRO A 165 -8.80 -0.31 5.38
C PRO A 165 -8.02 -0.72 6.62
N GLN A 166 -8.74 -0.88 7.73
CA GLN A 166 -8.17 -1.43 8.96
C GLN A 166 -7.61 -2.83 8.72
N GLY A 167 -6.36 -3.05 9.18
CA GLY A 167 -5.66 -4.32 9.04
C GLY A 167 -5.23 -4.68 7.62
N ALA A 168 -5.33 -3.74 6.66
CA ALA A 168 -4.75 -3.93 5.34
C ALA A 168 -3.25 -4.26 5.45
N THR A 169 -2.76 -5.11 4.56
CA THR A 169 -1.33 -5.45 4.55
C THR A 169 -0.58 -4.37 3.78
N ILE A 170 0.27 -3.62 4.48
CA ILE A 170 1.08 -2.56 3.87
C ILE A 170 2.30 -3.20 3.20
N LEU A 171 2.47 -2.95 1.91
CA LEU A 171 3.58 -3.48 1.11
C LEU A 171 4.75 -2.49 1.03
N SER A 172 4.44 -1.21 0.96
CA SER A 172 5.42 -0.11 0.86
C SER A 172 4.74 1.18 1.35
N ALA A 173 5.51 2.05 2.00
CA ALA A 173 5.07 3.39 2.36
C ALA A 173 6.25 4.36 2.34
N THR A 174 6.12 5.49 1.65
CA THR A 174 7.15 6.54 1.63
C THR A 174 6.50 7.91 1.68
N VAL A 175 7.23 8.91 2.17
CA VAL A 175 6.89 10.32 1.98
C VAL A 175 7.87 10.91 0.98
N GLN A 176 7.34 11.54 -0.07
CA GLN A 176 8.10 12.31 -1.03
C GLN A 176 8.01 13.79 -0.66
N PHE A 177 9.18 14.41 -0.46
CA PHE A 177 9.32 15.85 -0.31
C PHE A 177 9.72 16.50 -1.63
N THR A 178 9.56 17.82 -1.71
CA THR A 178 10.09 18.68 -2.77
C THR A 178 11.11 19.63 -2.13
N CYS A 179 12.28 19.78 -2.74
CA CYS A 179 13.31 20.72 -2.29
C CYS A 179 12.83 22.16 -2.49
N ASP A 180 12.80 22.94 -1.40
CA ASP A 180 12.61 24.40 -1.44
C ASP A 180 13.97 25.08 -1.58
N ASP A 181 14.93 24.75 -0.69
CA ASP A 181 16.34 25.13 -0.80
C ASP A 181 17.29 23.94 -0.68
N VAL A 182 18.51 24.15 -1.17
CA VAL A 182 19.57 23.16 -1.29
C VAL A 182 20.37 23.03 0.00
N GLY A 183 21.05 21.89 0.17
CA GLY A 183 21.93 21.70 1.32
C GLY A 183 22.72 20.41 1.22
N ALA A 184 23.91 20.40 1.83
CA ALA A 184 24.88 19.34 1.66
C ALA A 184 25.54 18.84 2.97
N ASP A 185 25.31 19.52 4.10
CA ASP A 185 25.83 19.02 5.37
C ASP A 185 25.04 17.76 5.81
N ASP A 186 25.62 17.01 6.74
CA ASP A 186 25.05 15.75 7.22
C ASP A 186 23.73 16.03 7.96
N ALA A 187 22.63 15.49 7.45
CA ALA A 187 21.30 15.64 8.03
C ALA A 187 20.69 14.26 8.29
N GLU A 188 20.27 13.99 9.53
CA GLU A 188 19.66 12.73 9.94
C GLU A 188 18.40 12.99 10.77
N MET A 189 17.30 12.35 10.39
CA MET A 189 16.03 12.40 11.11
C MET A 189 15.56 10.99 11.46
N THR A 190 15.09 10.79 12.69
CA THR A 190 14.35 9.58 13.05
C THR A 190 12.86 9.82 12.89
N ILE A 191 12.23 9.03 12.03
CA ILE A 191 10.83 9.11 11.64
C ILE A 191 10.02 8.13 12.49
N TYR A 192 8.95 8.63 13.09
CA TYR A 192 7.91 7.88 13.78
C TYR A 192 6.56 8.12 13.10
N GLY A 193 5.63 7.18 13.23
CA GLY A 193 4.21 7.47 13.06
C GLY A 193 3.61 7.97 14.38
N GLU A 194 2.59 8.81 14.34
CA GLU A 194 1.77 9.09 15.51
C GLU A 194 0.90 7.86 15.83
N ASN A 195 1.06 7.28 17.01
CA ASN A 195 0.35 6.08 17.45
C ASN A 195 -1.07 6.39 17.97
N VAL A 196 -1.88 6.94 17.09
CA VAL A 196 -3.31 7.21 17.26
C VAL A 196 -4.06 6.78 16.00
N ALA A 197 -5.35 6.52 16.12
CA ALA A 197 -6.14 6.11 14.97
C ALA A 197 -6.52 7.26 14.03
N ASP A 198 -6.71 8.46 14.54
CA ASP A 198 -7.06 9.65 13.76
C ASP A 198 -6.28 10.84 14.31
N ALA A 199 -5.17 11.16 13.67
CA ALA A 199 -4.30 12.26 14.09
C ALA A 199 -5.07 13.58 14.03
N VAL A 200 -4.92 14.40 15.07
CA VAL A 200 -5.51 15.74 15.11
C VAL A 200 -4.59 16.76 14.44
N THR A 201 -5.19 17.79 13.83
CA THR A 201 -4.46 18.93 13.25
C THR A 201 -3.55 19.59 14.29
N TYR A 202 -2.40 20.12 13.86
CA TYR A 202 -1.48 20.81 14.76
C TYR A 202 -2.09 22.11 15.29
N THR A 203 -1.60 22.54 16.45
CA THR A 203 -2.04 23.78 17.12
C THR A 203 -0.83 24.52 17.66
N ASN A 204 -1.01 25.79 18.05
CA ASN A 204 0.04 26.62 18.63
C ASN A 204 0.39 26.27 20.09
N ASP A 205 -0.22 25.21 20.65
CA ASP A 205 0.15 24.75 22.00
C ASP A 205 1.62 24.26 21.97
N PRO A 206 2.48 24.71 22.90
CA PRO A 206 3.87 24.30 22.86
C PRO A 206 4.04 22.78 22.97
N TYR A 207 5.01 22.25 22.24
CA TYR A 207 5.33 20.83 22.17
C TYR A 207 4.23 19.95 21.53
N ASN A 208 3.42 20.50 20.60
CA ASN A 208 2.29 19.80 20.00
C ASN A 208 2.68 18.61 19.11
N ILE A 209 3.95 18.51 18.70
CA ILE A 209 4.49 17.40 17.91
C ILE A 209 5.23 16.42 18.82
N SER A 210 6.26 16.87 19.55
CA SER A 210 7.18 15.95 20.28
C SER A 210 6.51 15.17 21.42
N THR A 211 5.40 15.69 21.97
CA THR A 211 4.65 15.03 23.04
C THR A 211 3.62 14.01 22.53
N ARG A 212 3.39 13.95 21.22
CA ARG A 212 2.48 12.96 20.63
C ARG A 212 3.01 11.55 20.82
N SER A 213 2.08 10.61 20.98
CA SER A 213 2.45 9.19 21.15
C SER A 213 3.06 8.67 19.85
N LYS A 214 4.20 8.00 19.92
CA LYS A 214 4.92 7.48 18.75
C LYS A 214 4.67 5.99 18.56
N THR A 215 4.79 5.53 17.32
CA THR A 215 4.90 4.10 17.00
C THR A 215 6.12 3.50 17.70
N VAL A 216 6.09 2.18 17.95
CA VAL A 216 7.26 1.44 18.42
C VAL A 216 8.26 1.30 17.28
N GLU A 217 7.77 1.01 16.08
CA GLU A 217 8.58 1.01 14.88
C GLU A 217 8.97 2.44 14.48
N SER A 218 10.20 2.61 14.01
CA SER A 218 10.75 3.89 13.54
C SER A 218 11.70 3.65 12.37
N ALA A 219 11.92 4.67 11.54
CA ALA A 219 12.90 4.62 10.45
C ALA A 219 13.91 5.76 10.60
N VAL A 220 15.20 5.47 10.45
CA VAL A 220 16.23 6.50 10.41
C VAL A 220 16.43 6.93 8.96
N TRP A 221 16.29 8.22 8.69
CA TRP A 221 16.55 8.83 7.39
C TRP A 221 17.84 9.64 7.44
N ASP A 222 18.90 9.04 6.93
CA ASP A 222 20.14 9.73 6.55
C ASP A 222 19.87 10.47 5.24
N ILE A 223 19.66 11.79 5.32
CA ILE A 223 19.09 12.60 4.24
C ILE A 223 20.21 13.00 3.26
N PRO A 224 20.17 12.50 2.00
CA PRO A 224 21.18 12.85 1.01
C PRO A 224 21.21 14.35 0.69
N GLU A 225 22.31 14.84 0.14
CA GLU A 225 22.45 16.20 -0.39
C GLU A 225 21.31 16.55 -1.36
N TRP A 226 20.74 17.75 -1.21
CA TRP A 226 19.78 18.32 -2.16
C TRP A 226 20.50 19.39 -2.99
N VAL A 227 20.37 19.27 -4.31
CA VAL A 227 21.24 19.98 -5.26
C VAL A 227 20.53 21.06 -6.06
N SER A 228 19.20 21.04 -6.13
CA SER A 228 18.42 22.03 -6.89
C SER A 228 17.02 22.20 -6.32
N GLU A 229 16.60 23.45 -6.18
CA GLU A 229 15.23 23.84 -5.86
C GLU A 229 14.25 23.15 -6.83
N GLY A 230 13.15 22.62 -6.29
CA GLY A 230 12.14 21.87 -7.02
C GLY A 230 12.46 20.40 -7.28
N ASP A 231 13.62 19.89 -6.85
CA ASP A 231 13.92 18.46 -6.93
C ASP A 231 12.94 17.66 -6.06
N ALA A 232 12.36 16.59 -6.63
CA ALA A 232 11.48 15.64 -5.93
C ALA A 232 11.86 14.22 -6.36
N GLY A 233 13.13 13.86 -6.14
CA GLY A 233 13.71 12.59 -6.52
C GLY A 233 13.97 11.67 -5.32
N PRO A 234 14.75 10.59 -5.52
CA PRO A 234 15.13 9.66 -4.45
C PRO A 234 15.87 10.30 -3.27
N ALA A 235 16.55 11.43 -3.47
CA ALA A 235 17.22 12.17 -2.40
C ALA A 235 16.24 12.88 -1.44
N GLN A 236 15.05 13.24 -1.93
CA GLN A 236 13.98 13.89 -1.16
C GLN A 236 12.91 12.89 -0.67
N GLN A 237 13.16 11.58 -0.79
CA GLN A 237 12.22 10.54 -0.37
C GLN A 237 12.70 9.89 0.92
N THR A 238 11.76 9.66 1.84
CA THR A 238 12.05 8.90 3.06
C THR A 238 12.47 7.47 2.73
N PRO A 239 13.14 6.76 3.65
CA PRO A 239 13.22 5.31 3.63
C PRO A 239 11.83 4.66 3.68
N GLU A 240 11.79 3.34 3.57
CA GLU A 240 10.54 2.58 3.71
C GLU A 240 9.93 2.72 5.11
N LEU A 241 8.68 3.16 5.14
CA LEU A 241 7.88 3.42 6.34
C LEU A 241 6.81 2.36 6.59
N ALA A 242 6.78 1.28 5.79
CA ALA A 242 5.72 0.28 5.82
C ALA A 242 5.44 -0.29 7.21
N ALA A 243 6.49 -0.52 8.03
CA ALA A 243 6.34 -1.04 9.40
C ALA A 243 5.59 -0.07 10.33
N LEU A 244 5.88 1.23 10.24
CA LEU A 244 5.24 2.27 11.05
C LEU A 244 3.77 2.44 10.65
N VAL A 245 3.52 2.50 9.34
CA VAL A 245 2.16 2.56 8.79
C VAL A 245 1.38 1.30 9.17
N GLN A 246 2.01 0.13 9.10
CA GLN A 246 1.39 -1.15 9.47
C GLN A 246 0.97 -1.16 10.95
N GLU A 247 1.79 -0.61 11.86
CA GLU A 247 1.43 -0.46 13.27
C GLU A 247 0.14 0.36 13.44
N ILE A 248 0.04 1.50 12.74
CA ILE A 248 -1.12 2.40 12.83
C ILE A 248 -2.39 1.75 12.25
N VAL A 249 -2.33 1.18 11.03
CA VAL A 249 -3.52 0.59 10.39
C VAL A 249 -3.99 -0.71 11.07
N ASN A 250 -3.11 -1.38 11.83
CA ASN A 250 -3.45 -2.55 12.64
C ASN A 250 -4.18 -2.22 13.93
N ARG A 251 -4.21 -0.95 14.34
CA ARG A 251 -4.89 -0.55 15.57
C ARG A 251 -6.38 -0.89 15.48
N GLY A 252 -6.94 -1.37 16.58
CA GLY A 252 -8.36 -1.75 16.67
C GLY A 252 -9.34 -0.59 16.48
N ASP A 253 -8.89 0.65 16.63
CA ASP A 253 -9.65 1.88 16.46
C ASP A 253 -9.37 2.62 15.13
N TRP A 254 -8.47 2.11 14.27
CA TRP A 254 -8.26 2.66 12.93
C TRP A 254 -9.48 2.47 12.03
N ALA A 255 -9.80 3.49 11.25
CA ALA A 255 -10.84 3.45 10.22
C ALA A 255 -10.35 4.10 8.92
N ALA A 256 -10.78 3.57 7.78
CA ALA A 256 -10.51 4.19 6.48
C ALA A 256 -11.10 5.60 6.44
N GLY A 257 -10.30 6.57 6.01
CA GLY A 257 -10.64 7.99 6.03
C GLY A 257 -10.11 8.74 7.26
N ASN A 258 -9.49 8.05 8.21
CA ASN A 258 -8.79 8.71 9.31
C ASN A 258 -7.51 9.41 8.82
N SER A 259 -6.99 10.30 9.65
CA SER A 259 -5.75 11.04 9.37
C SER A 259 -4.56 10.33 9.99
N MET A 260 -3.43 10.36 9.28
CA MET A 260 -2.16 9.76 9.71
C MET A 260 -1.12 10.85 9.82
N ALA A 261 -0.39 10.91 10.93
CA ALA A 261 0.70 11.84 11.12
C ALA A 261 2.04 11.11 11.29
N PHE A 262 3.11 11.76 10.87
CA PHE A 262 4.49 11.36 11.09
C PHE A 262 5.22 12.45 11.85
N ILE A 263 6.14 12.02 12.71
CA ILE A 263 6.98 12.85 13.55
C ILE A 263 8.42 12.58 13.15
N LEU A 264 9.10 13.58 12.63
CA LEU A 264 10.50 13.51 12.23
C LEU A 264 11.31 14.26 13.29
N GLU A 265 12.07 13.53 14.08
CA GLU A 265 12.92 14.10 15.12
C GLU A 265 14.37 14.17 14.64
N PRO A 266 15.09 15.29 14.88
CA PRO A 266 16.54 15.34 14.71
C PRO A 266 17.24 14.16 15.39
N SER A 267 18.13 13.49 14.66
CA SER A 267 18.97 12.41 15.20
C SER A 267 20.41 12.52 14.70
N GLY A 268 21.27 11.57 15.08
CA GLY A 268 22.65 11.55 14.60
C GLY A 268 23.41 12.85 14.88
N ASP A 269 24.06 13.38 13.84
CA ASP A 269 24.84 14.62 13.94
C ASP A 269 23.94 15.88 14.00
N THR A 270 22.73 15.80 13.44
CA THR A 270 21.74 16.89 13.42
C THR A 270 21.37 17.39 14.81
N VAL A 271 21.36 16.54 15.84
CA VAL A 271 21.01 16.99 17.22
C VAL A 271 21.96 18.06 17.78
N ASN A 272 23.13 18.25 17.17
CA ASN A 272 24.12 19.25 17.56
C ASN A 272 24.34 20.32 16.49
N GLU A 273 23.49 20.38 15.45
CA GLU A 273 23.63 21.36 14.39
C GLU A 273 23.47 22.79 14.93
N THR A 274 24.25 23.73 14.39
CA THR A 274 24.25 25.14 14.81
C THR A 274 24.25 26.11 13.63
N SER A 275 24.32 25.59 12.41
CA SER A 275 24.23 26.29 11.14
C SER A 275 22.78 26.29 10.64
N SER A 276 22.39 27.40 10.02
CA SER A 276 21.08 27.61 9.40
C SER A 276 21.15 27.50 7.87
N SER A 277 22.10 26.71 7.35
CA SER A 277 22.34 26.60 5.90
C SER A 277 22.90 25.23 5.51
N GLY A 278 22.70 24.23 6.36
CA GLY A 278 23.31 22.90 6.26
C GLY A 278 22.30 21.78 6.08
N GLY A 279 21.04 22.02 6.45
CA GLY A 279 19.96 21.02 6.45
C GLY A 279 19.35 20.86 5.06
N ARG A 280 18.08 20.46 5.03
CA ARG A 280 17.28 20.41 3.81
C ARG A 280 15.97 21.14 4.05
N GLU A 281 15.78 22.24 3.34
CA GLU A 281 14.54 23.01 3.37
C GLU A 281 13.56 22.39 2.37
N ALA A 282 12.50 21.77 2.89
CA ALA A 282 11.46 21.15 2.07
C ALA A 282 10.27 22.07 1.91
N GLU A 283 9.63 22.09 0.75
CA GLU A 283 8.38 22.84 0.53
C GLU A 283 7.30 22.41 1.55
N ALA A 284 6.78 23.38 2.30
CA ALA A 284 5.61 23.20 3.17
C ALA A 284 4.29 23.44 2.40
N SER A 285 3.17 23.15 3.05
CA SER A 285 1.83 23.36 2.49
C SER A 285 1.47 24.85 2.32
N ASP A 286 2.18 25.73 3.03
CA ASP A 286 2.09 27.18 2.94
C ASP A 286 3.16 27.83 2.04
N GLY A 287 4.23 27.11 1.66
CA GLY A 287 5.35 27.66 0.88
C GLY A 287 5.04 27.90 -0.59
N SER A 288 4.49 26.90 -1.25
CA SER A 288 4.22 27.02 -2.68
C SER A 288 2.92 27.79 -2.94
N SER A 289 2.91 28.70 -3.92
CA SER A 289 1.72 29.52 -4.25
C SER A 289 0.46 28.73 -4.62
N SER A 290 0.59 27.41 -4.84
CA SER A 290 -0.52 26.48 -5.05
C SER A 290 -0.63 25.38 -3.97
N GLY A 291 0.29 25.34 -2.99
CA GLY A 291 0.48 24.26 -2.01
C GLY A 291 0.62 22.87 -2.63
N THR A 292 1.01 22.82 -3.92
CA THR A 292 1.14 21.57 -4.71
C THR A 292 2.47 20.87 -4.54
N LEU A 293 3.41 21.48 -3.81
CA LEU A 293 4.76 20.96 -3.60
C LEU A 293 4.95 20.39 -2.19
N ALA A 294 3.93 20.55 -1.34
CA ALA A 294 3.86 19.98 0.00
C ALA A 294 4.09 18.45 -0.01
N PRO A 295 4.54 17.87 1.11
CA PRO A 295 4.85 16.45 1.20
C PRO A 295 3.71 15.54 0.69
N VAL A 296 4.10 14.43 0.04
CA VAL A 296 3.19 13.42 -0.51
C VAL A 296 3.47 12.05 0.10
N LEU A 297 2.51 11.51 0.84
CA LEU A 297 2.50 10.14 1.31
C LEU A 297 2.04 9.20 0.20
N VAL A 298 2.86 8.21 -0.12
CA VAL A 298 2.54 7.13 -1.06
C VAL A 298 2.54 5.82 -0.29
N ILE A 299 1.41 5.10 -0.30
CA ILE A 299 1.27 3.79 0.35
C ILE A 299 0.76 2.78 -0.66
N VAL A 300 1.43 1.63 -0.75
CA VAL A 300 0.95 0.46 -1.49
C VAL A 300 0.49 -0.59 -0.49
N TYR A 301 -0.75 -1.07 -0.61
CA TYR A 301 -1.32 -2.07 0.30
C TYR A 301 -2.14 -3.12 -0.44
N ASP A 302 -2.31 -4.28 0.18
CA ASP A 302 -3.19 -5.34 -0.30
C ASP A 302 -4.56 -5.28 0.40
N GLU A 303 -5.63 -5.44 -0.39
CA GLU A 303 -7.02 -5.65 0.06
C GLU A 303 -7.72 -6.82 -0.66
#